data_AF-A0A377WMB4-F1
#
_entry.id   AF-A0A377WMB4-F1
#
_cell.length_a   1.000
_cell.length_b   1.000
_cell.length_c   1.000
_cell.angle_alpha   90.00
_cell.angle_beta   90.00
_cell.angle_gamma   90.00
#
_symmetry.space_group_name_H-M   'P 1'
#
loop_
_entity.id
_entity.type
_entity.pdbx_description
1 polymer ?
#
loop_
_entity_poly.entity_id
_entity_poly.type
_entity_poly.pdbx_seq_one_letter_code
_entity_poly.pdbx_strand_id
1 'polypeptide(L)' 'MLLHAFDLGITHFDLANNYGPPPGSAESNFGRILKESLLPYRDELIISTKAGYTMWDGPYGDWGSRNIW' A
#
# COMPACT_ATOMS: atom_id res chain seq x y z
N MET A 1 -2.00 -9.28 12.61
CA MET A 1 -0.70 -9.36 11.92
C MET A 1 0.05 -8.03 11.94
N LEU A 2 -0.54 -6.92 11.48
CA LEU A 2 0.09 -5.59 11.45
C LEU A 2 0.56 -5.06 12.81
N LEU A 3 -0.33 -5.02 13.81
CA LEU A 3 0.04 -4.53 15.15
C LEU A 3 1.10 -5.43 15.80
N HIS A 4 0.96 -6.75 15.67
CA HIS A 4 1.95 -7.70 16.17
C HIS A 4 3.33 -7.53 15.50
N ALA A 5 3.37 -7.25 14.19
CA ALA A 5 4.62 -6.96 13.49
C ALA A 5 5.27 -5.67 14.02
N PHE A 6 4.46 -4.64 14.26
CA PHE A 6 4.93 -3.40 14.87
C PHE A 6 5.45 -3.62 16.30
N ASP A 7 4.76 -4.40 17.12
CA ASP A 7 5.20 -4.78 18.47
C ASP A 7 6.54 -5.54 18.46
N LEU A 8 6.82 -6.27 17.38
CA LEU A 8 8.10 -6.97 17.15
C LEU A 8 9.20 -6.06 16.56
N GLY A 9 8.94 -4.76 16.42
CA GLY A 9 9.91 -3.79 15.90
C GLY A 9 9.98 -3.70 14.38
N ILE A 10 9.05 -4.32 13.64
CA ILE A 10 8.96 -4.17 12.19
C ILE A 10 8.33 -2.81 11.88
N THR A 11 9.13 -1.90 11.31
CA THR A 11 8.72 -0.53 10.97
C THR A 11 8.48 -0.30 9.48
N HIS A 12 8.82 -1.28 8.63
CA HIS A 12 8.64 -1.17 7.19
C HIS A 12 7.44 -2.00 6.70
N PHE A 13 6.45 -1.32 6.13
CA PHE A 13 5.27 -1.94 5.54
C PHE A 13 5.20 -1.66 4.04
N ASP A 14 5.26 -2.72 3.25
CA ASP A 14 5.31 -2.66 1.80
C ASP A 14 3.97 -3.12 1.19
N LEU A 15 3.34 -2.22 0.43
CA LEU A 15 2.06 -2.42 -0.25
C LEU A 15 2.22 -2.31 -1.77
N ALA A 16 1.15 -2.61 -2.50
CA ALA A 16 1.01 -2.28 -3.91
C ALA A 16 -0.46 -1.97 -4.20
N ASN A 17 -0.70 -1.16 -5.23
CA ASN A 17 -2.03 -0.72 -5.64
C ASN A 17 -2.98 -1.91 -5.85
N ASN A 18 -2.51 -3.00 -6.45
CA ASN A 18 -3.33 -4.17 -6.76
C ASN A 18 -3.41 -5.21 -5.64
N TYR A 19 -2.78 -4.97 -4.47
CA TYR A 19 -2.89 -5.91 -3.35
C TYR A 19 -4.33 -5.94 -2.83
N GLY A 20 -4.90 -7.15 -2.84
CA GLY A 20 -6.30 -7.42 -2.50
C GLY A 20 -6.82 -8.67 -3.20
N PRO A 21 -8.01 -9.16 -2.82
CA PRO A 21 -9.21 -8.81 -3.60
C PRO A 21 -10.24 -8.00 -2.80
N PRO A 22 -10.95 -7.03 -3.41
CA PRO A 22 -10.66 -6.44 -4.71
C PRO A 22 -9.31 -5.68 -4.72
N PRO A 23 -8.69 -5.42 -5.89
CA PRO A 23 -7.51 -4.54 -5.99
C PRO A 23 -7.69 -3.25 -5.18
N GLY A 24 -6.66 -2.85 -4.42
CA GLY A 24 -6.71 -1.70 -3.50
C GLY A 24 -7.32 -1.99 -2.13
N SER A 25 -7.83 -3.21 -1.88
CA SER A 25 -8.38 -3.56 -0.57
C SER A 25 -7.30 -3.65 0.52
N ALA A 26 -6.07 -4.03 0.17
CA ALA A 26 -4.96 -4.05 1.13
C ALA A 26 -4.57 -2.63 1.56
N GLU A 27 -4.50 -1.68 0.63
CA GLU A 27 -4.24 -0.26 0.94
C GLU A 27 -5.35 0.34 1.79
N SER A 28 -6.61 0.05 1.45
CA SER A 28 -7.79 0.53 2.20
C SER A 28 -7.80 -0.01 3.64
N ASN A 29 -7.53 -1.31 3.80
CA ASN A 29 -7.47 -1.94 5.12
C ASN A 29 -6.29 -1.43 5.95
N PHE A 30 -5.12 -1.25 5.33
CA PHE A 30 -3.97 -0.67 6.00
C PHE A 30 -4.22 0.78 6.42
N GLY A 31 -4.84 1.59 5.55
CA GLY A 31 -5.21 2.97 5.87
C GLY A 31 -6.18 3.07 7.06
N ARG A 32 -7.12 2.12 7.16
CA ARG A 32 -8.02 2.03 8.33
C ARG A 32 -7.25 1.74 9.62
N ILE A 33 -6.37 0.73 9.62
CA ILE A 33 -5.56 0.36 10.79
C ILE A 33 -4.58 1.47 11.16
N LEU A 34 -4.00 2.14 10.16
CA LEU A 34 -3.14 3.30 10.37
C LEU A 34 -3.89 4.39 11.13
N LYS A 35 -5.08 4.75 10.66
CA LYS A 35 -5.90 5.80 11.30
C LYS A 35 -6.39 5.41 12.69
N GLU A 36 -6.79 4.16 12.89
CA GLU A 36 -7.37 3.68 14.14
C GLU A 36 -6.32 3.39 15.22
N SER A 37 -5.10 2.99 14.85
CA SER A 37 -4.17 2.39 15.83
C SER A 37 -2.69 2.77 15.68
N LEU A 38 -2.26 3.24 14.52
CA LEU A 38 -0.84 3.56 14.28
C LEU A 38 -0.59 5.05 13.96
N LEU A 39 -1.62 5.89 14.02
CA LEU A 39 -1.55 7.30 13.64
C LEU A 39 -0.50 8.10 14.44
N PRO A 40 -0.38 7.93 15.77
CA PRO A 40 0.66 8.60 16.54
C PRO A 40 2.09 8.16 16.18
N TYR A 41 2.25 6.94 15.64
CA TYR A 41 3.53 6.34 15.30
C TYR A 41 3.89 6.49 13.82
N ARG A 42 3.11 7.26 13.05
CA ARG A 42 3.29 7.34 11.59
C ARG A 42 4.72 7.74 11.22
N ASP A 43 5.34 8.66 11.93
CA ASP A 43 6.68 9.15 11.59
C ASP A 43 7.79 8.10 11.85
N GLU A 44 7.48 7.05 12.60
CA GLU A 44 8.38 5.90 12.85
C GLU A 44 8.22 4.79 11.80
N LEU A 45 7.24 4.92 10.90
CA LEU A 45 6.91 3.90 9.90
C LEU A 45 7.44 4.28 8.50
N ILE A 46 8.05 3.31 7.82
CA ILE A 46 8.36 3.40 6.39
C ILE A 46 7.28 2.64 5.62
N ILE A 47 6.46 3.37 4.86
CA ILE A 47 5.37 2.77 4.07
C ILE A 47 5.70 2.95 2.59
N SER A 48 5.80 1.84 1.86
CA SER A 48 5.95 1.84 0.40
C SER A 48 4.67 1.36 -0.28
N THR A 49 4.37 1.92 -1.45
CA THR A 49 3.38 1.37 -2.39
C THR A 49 4.01 1.28 -3.78
N LYS A 50 3.43 0.45 -4.65
CA LYS A 50 3.92 0.16 -6.00
C LYS A 50 2.79 0.26 -7.01
N ALA A 51 3.14 0.74 -8.19
CA ALA A 51 2.32 0.72 -9.40
C ALA A 51 3.16 0.18 -10.57
N GLY A 52 2.54 -0.56 -11.48
CA GLY A 52 3.23 -1.14 -12.64
C GLY A 52 2.66 -2.48 -13.13
N TYR A 53 1.78 -3.10 -12.34
CA TYR A 53 0.94 -4.23 -12.76
C TYR A 53 -0.51 -3.77 -12.92
N THR A 54 -1.32 -4.55 -13.64
CA THR A 54 -2.72 -4.23 -13.94
C THR A 54 -3.50 -3.91 -12.66
N MET A 55 -4.04 -2.69 -12.59
CA MET A 55 -4.80 -2.17 -11.45
C MET A 55 -6.25 -1.86 -11.82
N TRP A 56 -6.50 -1.38 -13.03
CA TRP A 56 -7.86 -1.19 -13.59
C TRP A 56 -7.83 -1.33 -15.11
N ASP A 57 -9.00 -1.57 -15.71
CA ASP A 57 -9.13 -1.68 -17.16
C ASP A 57 -8.84 -0.34 -17.86
N GLY A 58 -7.94 -0.36 -18.84
CA GLY A 58 -7.63 0.81 -19.67
C GLY A 58 -6.14 0.96 -19.98
N PRO A 59 -5.78 1.78 -20.99
CA PRO A 59 -4.40 1.89 -21.48
C PRO A 59 -3.42 2.55 -20.48
N TYR A 60 -3.91 3.05 -19.36
CA TYR A 60 -3.12 3.71 -18.30
C TYR A 60 -3.15 2.94 -16.97
N GLY A 61 -3.83 1.79 -16.92
CA GLY A 61 -4.01 0.99 -15.71
C GLY A 61 -3.02 -0.16 -15.56
N ASP A 62 -2.05 -0.26 -16.47
CA ASP A 62 -1.04 -1.31 -16.50
C ASP A 62 0.29 -0.76 -17.06
N TRP A 63 1.41 -1.31 -16.59
CA TRP A 63 2.79 -0.88 -16.94
C TRP A 63 3.18 0.55 -16.50
N GLY A 64 4.47 0.87 -16.65
CA GLY A 64 4.98 2.23 -16.48
C GLY A 64 4.72 3.05 -17.73
N SER A 65 3.70 3.90 -17.72
CA SER A 65 3.32 4.73 -18.86
C SER A 65 4.51 5.57 -19.34
N ARG A 66 5.02 5.21 -20.53
CA ARG A 66 6.06 5.98 -21.22
C ARG A 66 5.36 6.91 -22.20
N ASN A 67 5.02 8.12 -21.75
CA ASN A 67 4.73 9.21 -22.67
C ASN A 67 6.05 9.62 -23.33
N ILE A 68 6.28 9.14 -24.55
CA ILE A 68 7.25 9.72 -25.49
C ILE A 68 6.48 10.39 -26.61
N TRP A 69 5.99 11.59 -26.37
CA TRP A 69 5.72 12.61 -27.39
C TRP A 69 5.90 13.99 -26.76
#